data_AF-A0A921KN88-F1
#
_entry.id   AF-A0A921KN88-F1
#
_cell.length_a   1.000
_cell.length_b   1.000
_cell.length_c   1.000
_cell.angle_alpha   90.00
_cell.angle_beta   90.00
_cell.angle_gamma   90.00
#
_symmetry.space_group_name_H-M   'P 1'
#
loop_
_entity.id
_entity.type
_entity.pdbx_description
1 polymer ?
#
loop_
_entity_poly.entity_id
_entity_poly.type
_entity_poly.pdbx_seq_one_letter_code
_entity_poly.pdbx_strand_id
1 'polypeptide(L)' 'MVGDGFKALSDPTRRRILELLGERDMTAGEIGEHFPQNKATLSHHLEVLREAGLV' A
#
# COMPACT_ATOMS: atom_id res chain seq x y z
N MET A 1 4.43 15.74 -8.59
CA MET A 1 5.48 15.57 -9.63
C MET A 1 5.48 14.10 -10.03
N VAL A 2 5.69 13.77 -11.31
CA VAL A 2 5.50 12.41 -11.87
C VAL A 2 6.56 11.38 -11.39
N GLY A 3 7.39 11.73 -10.39
CA GLY A 3 8.50 10.89 -9.89
C GLY A 3 8.17 9.99 -8.70
N ASP A 4 7.13 10.27 -7.92
CA ASP A 4 6.90 9.57 -6.65
C ASP A 4 6.21 8.21 -6.83
N GLY A 5 5.43 8.05 -7.90
CA GLY A 5 4.70 6.80 -8.21
C GLY A 5 5.63 5.61 -8.43
N PHE A 6 6.69 5.74 -9.24
CA PHE A 6 7.64 4.64 -9.47
C PHE A 6 8.40 4.25 -8.21
N LYS A 7 8.75 5.24 -7.36
CA LYS A 7 9.37 4.98 -6.06
C LYS A 7 8.41 4.25 -5.12
N ALA A 8 7.14 4.65 -5.09
CA ALA A 8 6.09 3.95 -4.35
C ALA A 8 5.91 2.51 -4.88
N LEU A 9 5.96 2.26 -6.18
CA LEU A 9 5.79 0.91 -6.74
C LEU A 9 7.01 -0.02 -6.58
N SER A 10 8.18 0.50 -6.18
CA SER A 10 9.39 -0.33 -6.02
C SER A 10 9.25 -1.42 -4.93
N ASP A 11 8.44 -1.19 -3.90
CA ASP A 11 8.23 -2.12 -2.80
C ASP A 11 7.15 -3.16 -3.14
N PRO A 12 7.43 -4.47 -3.03
CA PRO A 12 6.45 -5.52 -3.32
C PRO A 12 5.23 -5.48 -2.40
N THR A 13 5.37 -5.02 -1.15
CA THR A 13 4.26 -4.83 -0.21
C THR A 13 3.30 -3.78 -0.72
N ARG A 14 3.81 -2.64 -1.20
CA ARG A 14 2.98 -1.55 -1.75
C ARG A 14 2.26 -1.98 -3.03
N ARG A 15 2.93 -2.75 -3.91
CA ARG A 15 2.26 -3.37 -5.07
C ARG A 15 1.14 -4.31 -4.63
N ARG A 16 1.38 -5.16 -3.64
CA ARG A 16 0.37 -6.09 -3.14
C ARG A 16 -0.82 -5.38 -2.51
N ILE A 17 -0.60 -4.26 -1.81
CA ILE A 17 -1.69 -3.41 -1.29
C ILE A 17 -2.57 -2.89 -2.44
N LEU A 18 -1.95 -2.39 -3.52
CA LEU A 18 -2.70 -1.90 -4.68
C LEU A 18 -3.45 -3.02 -5.42
N GLU A 19 -2.88 -4.22 -5.51
CA GLU A 19 -3.57 -5.39 -6.04
C GLU A 19 -4.83 -5.72 -5.23
N LEU A 20 -4.72 -5.76 -3.89
CA LEU A 20 -5.85 -6.04 -3.00
C LEU A 20 -6.96 -4.98 -3.12
N LEU A 21 -6.57 -3.70 -3.16
CA LEU A 21 -7.51 -2.58 -3.37
C LEU A 21 -8.13 -2.58 -4.78
N GLY A 22 -7.43 -3.14 -5.76
CA GLY A 22 -7.95 -3.33 -7.12
C GLY A 22 -9.00 -4.43 -7.21
N GLU A 23 -9.02 -5.39 -6.28
CA GLU A 23 -10.04 -6.44 -6.20
C GLU A 23 -11.34 -5.91 -5.57
N ARG A 24 -11.23 -5.11 -4.49
CA ARG A 24 -12.35 -4.46 -3.81
C ARG A 24 -11.86 -3.40 -2.83
N ASP A 25 -12.78 -2.53 -2.41
CA ASP A 25 -12.52 -1.65 -1.26
C ASP A 25 -12.19 -2.47 -0.01
N MET A 26 -11.15 -2.05 0.69
CA MET A 26 -10.68 -2.66 1.94
C MET A 26 -10.26 -1.58 2.94
N THR A 27 -10.56 -1.82 4.20
CA THR A 27 -10.03 -1.03 5.32
C THR A 27 -8.56 -1.38 5.59
N ALA A 28 -7.83 -0.47 6.23
CA ALA A 28 -6.44 -0.73 6.65
C ALA A 28 -6.32 -1.99 7.55
N GLY A 29 -7.34 -2.26 8.36
CA GLY A 29 -7.41 -3.48 9.18
C GLY A 29 -7.50 -4.75 8.33
N GLU A 30 -8.41 -4.78 7.35
CA GLU A 30 -8.55 -5.90 6.42
C GLU A 30 -7.27 -6.14 5.61
N ILE A 31 -6.63 -5.07 5.11
CA ILE A 31 -5.34 -5.16 4.42
C ILE A 31 -4.28 -5.76 5.35
N GLY A 32 -4.25 -5.35 6.62
CA GLY A 32 -3.32 -5.85 7.62
C GLY A 32 -3.42 -7.35 7.88
N GLU A 33 -4.58 -7.96 7.71
CA GLU A 33 -4.73 -9.42 7.83
C GLU A 33 -3.97 -10.19 6.72
N HIS A 34 -3.66 -9.54 5.59
CA HIS A 34 -2.82 -10.12 4.53
C HIS A 34 -1.32 -9.99 4.78
N PHE A 35 -0.88 -9.23 5.81
CA PHE A 35 0.53 -8.97 6.13
C PHE A 35 0.89 -9.26 7.60
N PRO A 36 0.74 -10.51 8.08
CA PRO A 36 0.91 -10.86 9.49
C PRO A 36 2.30 -10.58 10.06
N GLN A 37 3.36 -10.63 9.23
CA GLN A 37 4.73 -10.33 9.65
C GLN A 37 5.07 -8.82 9.63
N ASN A 38 4.23 -7.99 9.01
CA ASN A 38 4.51 -6.58 8.71
C ASN A 38 3.39 -5.62 9.16
N LYS A 39 2.50 -6.02 10.09
CA LYS A 39 1.42 -5.14 10.59
C LYS A 39 1.94 -3.80 11.13
N ALA A 40 3.13 -3.80 11.74
CA ALA A 40 3.76 -2.58 12.30
C ALA A 40 4.17 -1.55 11.24
N THR A 41 4.34 -1.93 9.98
CA THR A 41 4.78 -1.03 8.90
C THR A 41 3.69 -0.70 7.89
N LEU A 42 2.48 -1.26 8.03
CA LEU A 42 1.40 -1.06 7.06
C LEU A 42 0.99 0.41 6.94
N SER A 43 0.89 1.14 8.06
CA SER A 43 0.56 2.57 8.05
C SER A 43 1.56 3.37 7.22
N HIS A 44 2.86 3.06 7.32
CA HIS A 44 3.90 3.71 6.53
C HIS A 44 3.76 3.40 5.03
N HIS A 45 3.45 2.15 4.67
CA HIS A 45 3.20 1.80 3.27
C HIS A 45 1.99 2.55 2.69
N LEU A 46 0.92 2.70 3.46
CA LEU A 46 -0.29 3.44 3.06
C LEU A 46 -0.03 4.94 2.94
N GLU A 47 0.76 5.52 3.85
CA GLU A 47 1.19 6.93 3.77
C GLU A 47 1.98 7.20 2.49
N VAL A 48 2.97 6.39 2.18
CA VAL A 48 3.77 6.52 0.95
C VAL A 48 2.90 6.40 -0.32
N LEU A 49 1.92 5.49 -0.32
CA LEU A 49 0.97 5.36 -1.42
C LEU A 49 0.08 6.59 -1.56
N ARG A 50 -0.39 7.16 -0.45
CA ARG A 50 -1.20 8.39 -0.41
C ARG A 50 -0.42 9.60 -0.90
N GLU A 51 0.82 9.77 -0.44
CA GLU A 51 1.72 10.84 -0.90
C GLU A 51 1.99 10.75 -2.40
N ALA A 52 2.08 9.53 -2.94
CA ALA A 52 2.22 9.28 -4.37
C ALA A 52 0.90 9.41 -5.16
N GLY A 53 -0.24 9.65 -4.50
CA GLY A 53 -1.55 9.77 -5.14
C GLY A 53 -2.11 8.46 -5.69
N LEU A 54 -1.74 7.32 -5.09
CA LEU A 54 -2.15 5.98 -5.52
C LEU A 54 -3.31 5.40 -4.70
N VAL A 55 -3.64 6.00 -3.54
CA VAL A 55 -4.77 5.63 -2.65
C VAL A 55 -5.33 6.85 -1.92
#